data_AF-A0A2N0TSR1-F1
#
_entry.id   AF-A0A2N0TSR1-F1
#
_cell.length_a   1.000
_cell.length_b   1.000
_cell.length_c   1.000
_cell.angle_alpha   90.00
_cell.angle_beta   90.00
_cell.angle_gamma   90.00
#
_symmetry.space_group_name_H-M   'P 1'
#
loop_
_entity.id
_entity.type
_entity.pdbx_description
1 polymer ?
#
loop_
_entity_poly.entity_id
_entity_poly.type
_entity_poly.pdbx_seq_one_letter_code
_entity_poly.pdbx_strand_id
1 'polypeptide(L)' 'MKLVYLQNTDNAYVLKAEVTFKFLGVSLGRRSKVFIRKDSDKKWREEKSGKLASKKEKTYLNKWLSDHQKFVEHY' A
#
# COMPACT_ATOMS: atom_id res chain seq x y z
N MET A 1 -0.64 0.57 10.05
CA MET A 1 0.16 0.00 8.95
C MET A 1 1.47 0.74 8.93
N LYS A 2 2.55 0.10 8.51
CA LYS A 2 3.87 0.73 8.37
C LYS A 2 4.30 0.62 6.91
N LEU A 3 4.71 1.73 6.30
CA LEU A 3 5.29 1.74 4.96
C LEU A 3 6.65 1.03 5.00
N VAL A 4 6.87 0.07 4.10
CA VAL A 4 8.17 -0.60 3.91
C VAL A 4 8.88 0.03 2.72
N TYR A 5 8.20 0.11 1.57
CA TYR A 5 8.66 0.85 0.41
C TYR A 5 7.49 1.30 -0.46
N LEU A 6 7.74 2.34 -1.26
CA LEU A 6 6.92 2.77 -2.38
C LEU A 6 7.85 2.86 -3.59
N GLN A 7 7.40 2.33 -4.72
CA GLN A 7 8.10 2.38 -5.99
C GLN A 7 7.12 2.80 -7.08
N ASN A 8 7.61 3.58 -8.04
CA ASN A 8 6.94 3.78 -9.32
C ASN A 8 7.49 2.77 -10.33
N THR A 9 6.60 2.16 -11.09
CA THR A 9 6.91 1.36 -12.28
C THR A 9 6.20 2.02 -13.44
N ASP A 10 6.66 1.88 -14.67
CA ASP A 10 6.18 2.61 -15.85
C ASP A 10 4.64 2.71 -16.01
N ASN A 11 3.87 1.79 -15.41
CA ASN A 11 2.42 1.72 -15.51
C ASN A 11 1.68 1.62 -14.15
N ALA A 12 2.39 1.63 -13.03
CA ALA A 12 1.79 1.43 -11.71
C ALA A 12 2.67 1.87 -10.54
N TYR A 13 2.02 2.31 -9.47
CA TYR A 13 2.64 2.42 -8.16
C TYR A 13 2.56 1.09 -7.40
N VAL A 14 3.70 0.66 -6.86
CA VAL A 14 3.81 -0.54 -6.02
C VAL A 14 4.22 -0.13 -4.62
N LEU A 15 3.42 -0.52 -3.63
CA LEU A 15 3.62 -0.15 -2.23
C LEU A 15 3.59 -1.39 -1.34
N LYS A 16 4.67 -1.66 -0.61
CA LYS A 16 4.71 -2.71 0.40
C LYS A 16 4.52 -2.11 1.78
N ALA A 17 3.62 -2.72 2.56
CA ALA A 17 3.31 -2.29 3.91
C ALA A 17 3.23 -3.48 4.88
N GLU A 18 3.68 -3.25 6.11
CA GLU A 18 3.43 -4.16 7.22
C GLU A 18 2.10 -3.82 7.91
N VAL A 19 1.24 -4.82 8.02
CA VAL A 19 -0.05 -4.74 8.69
C VAL A 19 0.00 -5.55 9.97
N THR A 20 -0.15 -4.88 11.10
CA THR A 20 -0.33 -5.51 12.40
C THR A 20 -1.77 -5.95 12.56
N PHE A 21 -2.00 -7.23 12.80
CA PHE A 21 -3.32 -7.74 13.13
C PHE A 21 -3.45 -7.82 14.65
N LYS A 22 -4.52 -7.19 15.17
CA LYS A 22 -4.84 -7.18 16.59
C LYS A 22 -6.15 -7.92 16.80
N PHE A 23 -6.25 -8.68 17.87
CA PHE A 23 -7.48 -9.31 18.36
C PHE A 23 -7.60 -9.01 19.84
N LEU A 24 -8.75 -8.48 20.27
CA LEU A 24 -9.02 -8.10 21.66
C LEU A 24 -7.91 -7.26 22.30
N GLY A 25 -7.39 -6.25 21.58
CA GLY A 25 -6.33 -5.36 22.06
C GLY A 25 -4.90 -5.93 21.98
N VAL A 26 -4.76 -7.25 21.86
CA VAL A 26 -3.46 -7.93 21.76
C VAL A 26 -2.99 -7.99 20.31
N SER A 27 -1.71 -7.66 20.07
CA SER A 27 -1.09 -7.79 18.76
C SER A 27 -0.74 -9.24 18.49
N LEU A 28 -1.54 -9.91 17.66
CA LEU A 28 -1.31 -11.32 17.31
C LEU A 28 -0.18 -11.51 16.29
N GLY A 29 0.22 -10.45 15.58
CA GLY A 29 1.40 -10.49 14.71
C GLY A 29 1.41 -9.42 13.63
N ARG A 30 2.36 -9.58 12.69
CA ARG A 30 2.52 -8.70 11.52
C ARG A 30 2.48 -9.53 10.25
N ARG A 31 1.87 -8.99 9.20
CA ARG A 31 1.92 -9.56 7.84
C ARG A 31 2.31 -8.47 6.86
N SER A 32 3.17 -8.83 5.91
CA SER A 32 3.47 -7.96 4.78
C SER A 32 2.36 -8.07 3.73
N LYS A 33 1.87 -6.92 3.27
CA LYS A 33 0.99 -6.79 2.12
C LYS A 33 1.65 -5.93 1.05
N VAL A 34 1.47 -6.30 -0.21
CA VAL A 34 1.89 -5.50 -1.37
C VAL A 34 0.63 -4.99 -2.05
N PHE A 35 0.60 -3.70 -2.32
CA PHE A 35 -0.49 -3.02 -2.98
C PHE A 35 -0.01 -2.44 -4.31
N ILE A 36 -0.82 -2.63 -5.35
CA ILE A 36 -0.55 -2.12 -6.69
C ILE A 36 -1.67 -1.16 -7.04
N ARG A 37 -1.30 0.02 -7.55
CA ARG A 37 -2.22 1.00 -8.15
C ARG A 37 -1.78 1.26 -9.57
N LYS A 38 -2.53 0.73 -10.53
CA LYS A 38 -2.31 1.00 -11.95
C LYS A 38 -2.77 2.40 -12.29
N ASP A 39 -2.08 3.06 -13.22
CA ASP A 39 -2.48 4.41 -13.64
C ASP A 39 -3.80 4.43 -14.39
N SER A 40 -4.15 3.31 -15.04
CA SER A 40 -5.40 3.15 -15.78
C SER A 40 -6.64 3.10 -14.89
N ASP A 41 -6.59 2.44 -13.74
CA ASP A 41 -7.76 2.29 -12.85
C ASP A 41 -7.69 3.16 -11.59
N LYS A 42 -6.50 3.71 -11.28
CA LYS A 42 -6.19 4.53 -10.10
C LYS A 42 -6.65 3.90 -8.78
N LYS A 43 -6.85 2.59 -8.71
CA LYS A 43 -7.34 1.85 -7.54
C LYS A 43 -6.25 0.98 -6.94
N TRP A 44 -6.10 1.06 -5.62
CA TRP A 44 -5.22 0.15 -4.88
C TRP A 44 -5.83 -1.24 -4.78
N ARG A 45 -5.05 -2.25 -5.20
CA ARG A 45 -5.38 -3.68 -5.09
C ARG A 45 -4.25 -4.39 -4.35
N GLU A 46 -4.60 -5.32 -3.48
CA GLU A 46 -3.62 -6.20 -2.87
C GLU A 46 -3.14 -7.21 -3.92
N GLU A 47 -1.83 -7.30 -4.13
CA GLU A 47 -1.20 -8.16 -5.15
C GLU A 47 -1.58 -9.64 -4.96
N LYS A 48 -1.51 -10.14 -3.73
CA LYS A 48 -1.76 -11.56 -3.42
C LYS A 48 -3.21 -11.99 -3.62
N SER A 49 -4.17 -11.10 -3.35
CA SER A 49 -5.60 -11.46 -3.32
C SER A 49 -6.38 -10.87 -4.50
N GLY A 50 -5.82 -9.91 -5.23
CA GLY A 50 -6.49 -9.11 -6.25
C GLY A 50 -7.60 -8.19 -5.71
N LYS A 51 -7.89 -8.26 -4.40
CA LYS A 51 -8.97 -7.51 -3.77
C LYS A 51 -8.61 -6.04 -3.67
N LEU A 52 -9.64 -5.18 -3.78
CA LEU A 52 -9.48 -3.76 -3.53
C LEU A 52 -9.05 -3.53 -2.08
N ALA A 53 -8.13 -2.58 -1.89
CA ALA A 53 -7.77 -2.12 -0.56
C ALA A 53 -9.01 -1.57 0.16
N SER A 54 -9.14 -1.89 1.45
CA SER A 54 -10.20 -1.36 2.32
C SER A 54 -10.11 0.17 2.44
N LYS A 55 -11.19 0.81 2.91
CA LYS A 55 -11.22 2.27 3.11
C LYS A 55 -10.06 2.75 3.99
N LYS A 56 -9.77 2.02 5.09
CA LYS A 56 -8.67 2.32 6.00
C LYS A 56 -7.31 2.19 5.31
N GLU A 57 -7.08 1.10 4.58
CA GLU A 57 -5.83 0.90 3.83
C GLU A 57 -5.64 2.02 2.79
N LYS A 58 -6.67 2.35 2.01
CA LYS A 58 -6.63 3.43 1.01
C LYS A 58 -6.19 4.78 1.60
N THR A 59 -6.66 5.15 2.79
CA THR A 59 -6.25 6.39 3.44
C THR A 59 -4.73 6.43 3.66
N TYR A 60 -4.15 5.35 4.19
CA TYR A 60 -2.69 5.27 4.38
C TYR A 60 -1.94 5.27 3.05
N LEU A 61 -2.38 4.44 2.09
CA LEU A 61 -1.73 4.29 0.79
C LEU A 61 -1.71 5.61 0.00
N ASN A 62 -2.83 6.32 -0.05
CA ASN A 62 -2.91 7.62 -0.71
C ASN A 62 -2.06 8.69 -0.02
N LYS A 63 -2.05 8.70 1.33
CA LYS A 63 -1.21 9.62 2.08
C LYS A 63 0.27 9.37 1.75
N TRP A 64 0.72 8.12 1.82
CA TRP A 64 2.11 7.78 1.53
C TRP A 64 2.50 8.07 0.10
N LEU A 65 1.63 7.78 -0.87
CA LEU A 65 1.87 8.18 -2.25
C LEU A 65 2.04 9.70 -2.34
N SER A 66 1.10 10.49 -1.82
CA SER A 66 1.21 11.96 -1.85
C SER A 66 2.47 12.49 -1.15
N ASP A 67 2.86 11.90 -0.03
CA ASP A 67 4.03 12.32 0.74
C ASP A 67 5.34 12.01 -0.01
N HIS A 68 5.38 10.89 -0.75
CA HIS A 68 6.62 10.36 -1.35
C HIS A 68 6.67 10.46 -2.87
N GLN A 69 5.61 10.94 -3.53
CA GLN A 69 5.45 10.95 -4.99
C GLN A 69 6.65 11.60 -5.69
N LYS A 70 7.07 12.78 -5.21
CA LYS A 70 8.21 13.52 -5.76
C LYS A 70 9.54 12.73 -5.68
N PHE A 71 9.66 11.79 -4.75
CA PHE A 71 10.86 10.98 -4.58
C PHE A 71 10.87 9.73 -5.45
N VAL A 72 9.69 9.25 -5.86
CA VAL A 72 9.55 8.02 -6.66
C VAL A 72 9.30 8.29 -8.16
N GLU A 73 9.08 9.55 -8.56
CA GLU A 73 8.95 9.97 -9.97
C GLU A 73 10.28 10.34 -10.64
N HIS A 74 11.39 10.40 -9.90
CA HIS A 74 12.71 10.84 -10.39
C HIS A 74 13.72 9.70 -10.64
N TYR A 75 13.26 8.46 -10.81
CA TYR A 75 14.10 7.32 -11.16
C TYR A 75 13.53 6.56 -12.36
#